data_AF-A0A1G9KF84-F1
#
_entry.id   AF-A0A1G9KF84-F1
#
_cell.length_a   1.000
_cell.length_b   1.000
_cell.length_c   1.000
_cell.angle_alpha   90.00
_cell.angle_beta   90.00
_cell.angle_gamma   90.00
#
_symmetry.space_group_name_H-M   'P 1'
#
loop_
_entity.id
_entity.type
_entity.pdbx_description
1 polymer ?
#
loop_
_entity_poly.entity_id
_entity_poly.type
_entity_poly.pdbx_seq_one_letter_code
_entity_poly.pdbx_strand_id
1 'polypeptide(L)'
;MYTMWGGITEIHRNLSEQEIAQLTSWLLRRTPRLNTSVPKLVEPAKEADIRLNEVPRQKITKMGAREHVDRFFDDGTLRLGTVRDFARQEHNEIGDGQEDAPIVIIGERIGYTAAGSFEGGHEHYVFCTFLGEPSVEILEAFEYDSYYEITDPAGFSNAVGNAIGSRHADFGRCVYAPYRALQGLVADSFTMRRIDHRTMEMVGEGRNYVKSLPYVHQKELRFTWRMKMEVGAPRLVKCPEAIQFAKRID
;
A
#
# COMPACT_ATOMS: atom_id res chain seq x y z
N MET A 1 11.22 -11.80 4.31
CA MET A 1 12.65 -11.50 4.63
C MET A 1 13.06 -10.41 3.65
N TYR A 2 13.67 -9.31 4.09
CA TYR A 2 13.89 -8.15 3.19
C TYR A 2 15.23 -8.29 2.46
N THR A 3 15.20 -8.21 1.12
CA THR A 3 16.40 -8.24 0.28
C THR A 3 16.75 -6.82 -0.16
N MET A 4 18.00 -6.41 0.00
CA MET A 4 18.47 -5.07 -0.37
C MET A 4 19.00 -5.08 -1.81
N TRP A 5 18.47 -4.18 -2.66
CA TRP A 5 18.91 -4.01 -4.04
C TRP A 5 19.26 -2.54 -4.29
N GLY A 6 20.54 -2.19 -4.18
CA GLY A 6 21.04 -0.82 -4.35
C GLY A 6 21.76 -0.32 -3.11
N GLY A 7 22.84 0.44 -3.31
CA GLY A 7 23.68 0.94 -2.23
C GLY A 7 22.89 1.83 -1.27
N ILE A 8 22.91 1.49 0.02
CA ILE A 8 22.40 2.35 1.07
C ILE A 8 23.29 3.58 1.16
N THR A 9 22.68 4.74 1.35
CA THR A 9 23.39 6.01 1.55
C THR A 9 23.01 6.56 2.92
N GLU A 10 24.02 6.74 3.79
CA GLU A 10 23.89 7.44 5.08
C GLU A 10 24.56 8.82 4.97
N ILE A 11 23.87 9.85 5.45
CA ILE A 11 24.29 11.25 5.36
C ILE A 11 24.17 11.87 6.75
N HIS A 12 25.29 12.27 7.34
CA HIS A 12 25.37 12.84 8.70
C HIS A 12 25.01 14.34 8.73
N ARG A 13 23.90 14.69 8.08
CA ARG A 13 23.21 15.97 8.18
C ARG A 13 21.78 15.80 7.68
N ASN A 14 20.90 16.75 8.00
CA ASN A 14 19.63 16.87 7.30
C ASN A 14 19.87 17.33 5.86
N LEU A 15 19.13 16.73 4.93
CA LEU A 15 19.04 17.18 3.56
C LEU A 15 17.92 18.21 3.44
N SER A 16 18.09 19.20 2.55
CA SER A 16 16.97 20.04 2.10
C SER A 16 15.98 19.23 1.25
N GLU A 17 14.75 19.73 1.08
CA GLU A 17 13.75 19.06 0.24
C GLU A 17 14.24 18.81 -1.19
N GLN A 18 14.99 19.76 -1.77
CA GLN A 18 15.58 19.61 -3.09
C GLN A 18 16.61 18.47 -3.13
N GLU A 19 17.45 18.36 -2.10
CA GLU A 19 18.46 17.28 -2.00
C GLU A 19 17.80 15.92 -1.78
N ILE A 20 16.71 15.86 -1.00
CA ILE A 20 15.89 14.66 -0.83
C ILE A 20 15.30 14.24 -2.17
N ALA A 21 14.73 15.17 -2.94
CA ALA A 21 14.15 14.85 -4.23
C ALA A 21 15.20 14.38 -5.25
N GLN A 22 16.41 14.95 -5.20
CA GLN A 22 17.56 14.51 -5.99
C GLN A 22 18.00 13.08 -5.61
N LEU A 23 18.17 12.82 -4.31
CA LEU A 23 18.54 11.50 -3.78
C LEU A 23 17.49 10.44 -4.15
N THR A 24 16.21 10.77 -4.04
CA THR A 24 15.10 9.91 -4.45
C THR A 24 15.20 9.54 -5.93
N SER A 25 15.38 10.55 -6.78
CA SER A 25 15.50 10.37 -8.24
C SER A 25 16.69 9.47 -8.60
N TRP A 26 17.80 9.61 -7.87
CA TRP A 26 19.01 8.81 -8.05
C TRP A 26 18.78 7.34 -7.69
N LEU A 27 18.19 7.09 -6.51
CA LEU A 27 17.90 5.73 -6.03
C LEU A 27 16.90 5.00 -6.93
N LEU A 28 15.84 5.67 -7.39
CA LEU A 28 14.86 5.08 -8.31
C LEU A 28 15.46 4.67 -9.66
N ARG A 29 16.44 5.43 -10.16
CA ARG A 29 17.05 5.20 -11.47
C ARG A 29 18.27 4.27 -11.43
N ARG A 30 18.74 3.91 -10.23
CA ARG A 30 19.97 3.12 -10.02
C ARG A 30 21.19 3.71 -10.74
N THR A 31 21.22 5.02 -10.97
CA THR A 31 22.39 5.69 -11.56
C THR A 31 23.44 5.90 -10.47
N PRO A 32 24.75 5.79 -10.72
CA PRO A 32 25.76 5.82 -9.65
C PRO A 32 26.34 7.21 -9.31
N ARG A 33 25.84 8.33 -9.88
CA ARG A 33 26.42 9.67 -9.61
C ARG A 33 25.39 10.79 -9.41
N LEU A 34 25.57 11.59 -8.35
CA LEU A 34 24.80 12.81 -8.01
C LEU A 34 25.05 14.01 -8.95
N ASN A 35 25.98 13.90 -9.92
CA ASN A 35 26.59 15.05 -10.60
C ASN A 35 26.27 15.16 -12.11
N THR A 36 25.24 14.48 -12.59
CA THR A 36 24.69 14.67 -13.95
C THR A 36 23.34 15.34 -13.84
N SER A 37 22.99 16.24 -14.78
CA SER A 37 21.68 16.90 -14.87
C SER A 37 20.54 15.93 -14.56
N VAL A 38 20.02 15.97 -13.33
CA VAL A 38 19.03 15.01 -12.87
C VAL A 38 17.73 15.32 -13.62
N PRO A 39 17.21 14.42 -14.48
CA PRO A 39 15.93 14.65 -15.12
C PRO A 39 14.84 14.60 -14.04
N LYS A 40 13.89 15.54 -14.11
CA LYS A 40 12.70 15.71 -13.24
C LYS A 40 12.84 15.15 -11.83
N LEU A 41 13.07 16.04 -10.87
CA LEU A 41 13.10 15.72 -9.45
C LEU A 41 11.85 14.94 -9.02
N VAL A 42 12.06 13.94 -8.16
CA VAL A 42 11.01 13.09 -7.61
C VAL A 42 10.85 13.39 -6.14
N GLU A 43 9.68 13.93 -5.78
CA GLU A 43 9.30 14.10 -4.38
C GLU A 43 8.73 12.77 -3.84
N PRO A 44 9.25 12.25 -2.73
CA PRO A 44 8.68 11.07 -2.08
C PRO A 44 7.35 11.42 -1.39
N ALA A 45 6.45 10.44 -1.30
CA ALA A 45 5.29 10.54 -0.42
C ALA A 45 5.75 10.73 1.03
N LYS A 46 4.97 11.46 1.85
CA LYS A 46 5.26 11.55 3.29
C LYS A 46 4.52 10.44 4.01
N GLU A 47 5.23 9.71 4.87
CA GLU A 47 4.63 8.73 5.77
C GLU A 47 3.57 9.37 6.68
N ALA A 48 3.80 10.63 7.08
CA ALA A 48 2.85 11.41 7.84
C ALA A 48 1.51 11.69 7.10
N ASP A 49 1.40 11.43 5.80
CA ASP A 49 0.12 11.53 5.07
C ASP A 49 -0.68 10.23 5.09
N ILE A 50 -0.05 9.13 5.53
CA ILE A 50 -0.70 7.82 5.66
C ILE A 50 -1.40 7.76 7.01
N ARG A 51 -2.73 7.74 6.99
CA ARG A 51 -3.58 7.63 8.17
C ARG A 51 -4.14 6.21 8.26
N LEU A 52 -3.53 5.38 9.10
CA LEU A 52 -3.99 4.01 9.35
C LEU A 52 -5.07 3.98 10.42
N ASN A 53 -6.06 3.11 10.21
CA ASN A 53 -7.19 2.83 11.10
C ASN A 53 -8.05 4.06 11.44
N GLU A 54 -7.90 5.14 10.68
CA GLU A 54 -8.79 6.30 10.73
C GLU A 54 -10.01 6.03 9.84
N VAL A 55 -11.19 5.96 10.47
CA VAL A 55 -12.44 5.74 9.73
C VAL A 55 -12.74 6.97 8.86
N PRO A 56 -12.76 6.82 7.52
CA PRO A 56 -13.07 7.92 6.62
C PRO A 56 -14.52 8.39 6.79
N ARG A 57 -14.76 9.69 6.54
CA ARG A 57 -16.12 10.25 6.51
C ARG A 57 -16.93 9.79 5.30
N GLN A 58 -16.26 9.50 4.19
CA GLN A 58 -16.87 8.94 2.99
C GLN A 58 -17.18 7.46 3.18
N LYS A 59 -18.19 6.97 2.47
CA LYS A 59 -18.48 5.54 2.36
C LYS A 59 -17.24 4.77 1.90
N ILE A 60 -17.09 3.56 2.41
CA ILE A 60 -16.09 2.61 1.94
C ILE A 60 -16.84 1.58 1.09
N THR A 61 -16.57 1.57 -0.20
CA THR A 61 -17.31 0.77 -1.16
C THR A 61 -16.41 -0.31 -1.75
N LYS A 62 -16.83 -1.57 -1.68
CA LYS A 62 -16.20 -2.64 -2.45
C LYS A 62 -16.93 -2.81 -3.78
N MET A 63 -16.28 -2.41 -4.87
CA MET A 63 -16.74 -2.70 -6.24
C MET A 63 -16.36 -4.14 -6.65
N GLY A 64 -17.16 -4.74 -7.52
CA GLY A 64 -16.89 -6.04 -8.10
C GLY A 64 -17.98 -6.52 -9.05
N ALA A 65 -17.72 -7.61 -9.77
CA ALA A 65 -18.77 -8.32 -10.50
C ALA A 65 -19.87 -8.78 -9.55
N ARG A 66 -21.13 -8.71 -9.98
CA ARG A 66 -22.32 -9.07 -9.21
C ARG A 66 -22.23 -10.46 -8.62
N GLU A 67 -21.72 -11.43 -9.37
CA GLU A 67 -21.51 -12.80 -8.86
C GLU A 67 -20.57 -12.88 -7.65
N HIS A 68 -19.61 -11.97 -7.52
CA HIS A 68 -18.70 -11.91 -6.37
C HIS A 68 -19.34 -11.19 -5.19
N VAL A 69 -20.13 -10.13 -5.47
CA VAL A 69 -20.92 -9.44 -4.45
C VAL A 69 -21.96 -10.38 -3.86
N ASP A 70 -22.71 -11.09 -4.71
CA ASP A 70 -23.69 -12.09 -4.30
C ASP A 70 -23.04 -13.18 -3.45
N ARG A 71 -21.93 -13.75 -3.91
CA ARG A 71 -21.23 -14.78 -3.14
C ARG A 71 -20.74 -14.29 -1.78
N PHE A 72 -20.32 -13.03 -1.66
CA PHE A 72 -19.98 -12.45 -0.37
C PHE A 72 -21.19 -12.39 0.57
N PHE A 73 -22.36 -11.97 0.11
CA PHE A 73 -23.56 -11.94 0.95
C PHE A 73 -24.21 -13.31 1.19
N ASP A 74 -24.00 -14.27 0.29
CA ASP A 74 -24.52 -15.63 0.41
C ASP A 74 -23.75 -16.46 1.45
N ASP A 75 -22.41 -16.42 1.41
CA ASP A 75 -21.59 -17.29 2.27
C ASP A 75 -20.30 -16.63 2.82
N GLY A 76 -20.13 -15.33 2.63
CA GLY A 76 -18.98 -14.59 3.13
C GLY A 76 -17.71 -14.82 2.30
N THR A 77 -17.81 -15.34 1.07
CA THR A 77 -16.62 -15.55 0.24
C THR A 77 -16.02 -14.21 -0.20
N LEU A 78 -14.74 -14.02 0.11
CA LEU A 78 -13.92 -12.88 -0.29
C LEU A 78 -12.68 -13.36 -1.05
N ARG A 79 -12.25 -12.60 -2.06
CA ARG A 79 -10.92 -12.74 -2.67
C ARG A 79 -9.98 -11.71 -2.08
N LEU A 80 -8.94 -12.17 -1.40
CA LEU A 80 -7.83 -11.35 -0.93
C LEU A 80 -6.70 -11.42 -1.96
N GLY A 81 -6.26 -10.26 -2.46
CA GLY A 81 -5.12 -10.14 -3.36
C GLY A 81 -3.79 -10.10 -2.61
N THR A 82 -2.70 -10.02 -3.35
CA THR A 82 -1.35 -9.75 -2.84
C THR A 82 -0.71 -8.70 -3.75
N VAL A 83 0.36 -8.04 -3.30
CA VAL A 83 1.10 -7.10 -4.16
C VAL A 83 1.62 -7.77 -5.45
N ARG A 84 2.04 -9.03 -5.38
CA ARG A 84 2.48 -9.83 -6.53
C ARG A 84 1.33 -10.19 -7.48
N ASP A 85 0.14 -10.41 -6.94
CA ASP A 85 -1.07 -10.62 -7.73
C ASP A 85 -1.38 -9.36 -8.53
N PHE A 86 -1.50 -8.19 -7.88
CA PHE A 86 -1.80 -6.92 -8.55
C PHE A 86 -0.72 -6.50 -9.55
N ALA A 87 0.56 -6.76 -9.27
CA ALA A 87 1.64 -6.44 -10.22
C ALA A 87 1.62 -7.24 -11.52
N ARG A 88 0.88 -8.37 -11.56
CA ARG A 88 0.83 -9.29 -12.70
C ARG A 88 -0.52 -9.29 -13.43
N GLN A 89 -1.51 -8.54 -12.95
CA GLN A 89 -2.80 -8.42 -13.62
C GLN A 89 -2.64 -7.66 -14.94
N GLU A 90 -3.26 -8.15 -16.00
CA GLU A 90 -3.22 -7.51 -17.33
C GLU A 90 -4.22 -6.35 -17.44
N HIS A 91 -5.27 -6.36 -16.60
CA HIS A 91 -6.32 -5.36 -16.61
C HIS A 91 -5.80 -3.99 -16.17
N ASN A 92 -5.94 -2.95 -16.99
CA ASN A 92 -5.31 -1.63 -16.76
C ASN A 92 -5.69 -0.95 -15.43
N GLU A 93 -6.92 -1.15 -14.93
CA GLU A 93 -7.33 -0.57 -13.64
C GLU A 93 -6.91 -1.41 -12.41
N ILE A 94 -6.55 -2.68 -12.60
CA ILE A 94 -6.24 -3.59 -11.49
C ILE A 94 -4.72 -3.85 -11.42
N GLY A 95 -4.11 -4.02 -12.60
CA GLY A 95 -2.70 -4.22 -12.82
C GLY A 95 -1.92 -2.94 -12.57
N ASP A 96 -1.06 -2.96 -11.55
CA ASP A 96 -0.03 -1.94 -11.35
C ASP A 96 1.32 -2.63 -11.21
N GLY A 97 2.08 -2.66 -12.30
CA GLY A 97 3.41 -3.27 -12.36
C GLY A 97 4.43 -2.66 -11.39
N GLN A 98 4.11 -1.54 -10.73
CA GLN A 98 4.92 -0.97 -9.65
C GLN A 98 4.62 -1.58 -8.27
N GLU A 99 3.52 -2.31 -8.09
CA GLU A 99 3.11 -2.87 -6.77
C GLU A 99 4.10 -3.90 -6.21
N ASP A 100 4.86 -4.60 -7.07
CA ASP A 100 5.93 -5.53 -6.67
C ASP A 100 7.34 -4.94 -6.87
N ALA A 101 7.43 -3.67 -7.29
CA ALA A 101 8.72 -2.99 -7.44
C ALA A 101 9.30 -2.55 -6.08
N PRO A 102 10.64 -2.51 -5.94
CA PRO A 102 11.28 -1.97 -4.75
C PRO A 102 10.83 -0.53 -4.47
N ILE A 103 10.57 -0.22 -3.20
CA ILE A 103 10.25 1.13 -2.75
C ILE A 103 11.53 1.85 -2.29
N VAL A 104 11.68 3.13 -2.65
CA VAL A 104 12.72 3.98 -2.08
C VAL A 104 12.24 4.52 -0.74
N ILE A 105 13.03 4.32 0.32
CA ILE A 105 12.71 4.82 1.65
C ILE A 105 13.76 5.85 2.05
N ILE A 106 13.30 6.97 2.59
CA ILE A 106 14.12 8.05 3.14
C ILE A 106 13.73 8.23 4.60
N GLY A 107 14.65 7.87 5.48
CA GLY A 107 14.53 8.06 6.91
C GLY A 107 15.27 9.29 7.37
N GLU A 108 14.62 10.11 8.18
CA GLU A 108 15.21 11.34 8.71
C GLU A 108 15.10 11.44 10.23
N ARG A 109 16.13 12.06 10.82
CA ARG A 109 16.12 12.60 12.19
C ARG A 109 17.06 13.80 12.25
N ILE A 110 17.15 14.46 13.41
CA ILE A 110 18.04 15.63 13.56
C ILE A 110 19.50 15.23 13.26
N GLY A 111 20.12 15.96 12.34
CA GLY A 111 21.50 15.75 11.91
C GLY A 111 21.75 14.48 11.09
N TYR A 112 20.72 13.81 10.59
CA TYR A 112 20.88 12.52 9.92
C TYR A 112 19.78 12.23 8.89
N THR A 113 20.20 11.84 7.70
CA THR A 113 19.34 11.31 6.64
C THR A 113 19.92 9.98 6.17
N ALA A 114 19.08 8.97 5.99
CA ALA A 114 19.48 7.71 5.39
C ALA A 114 18.46 7.28 4.34
N ALA A 115 18.93 6.69 3.26
CA ALA A 115 18.07 6.26 2.18
C ALA A 115 18.53 4.95 1.54
N GLY A 116 17.57 4.21 0.99
CA GLY A 116 17.82 2.95 0.29
C GLY A 116 16.60 2.48 -0.50
N SER A 117 16.79 1.42 -1.28
CA SER A 117 15.72 0.75 -2.02
C SER A 117 15.46 -0.62 -1.41
N PHE A 118 14.20 -0.92 -1.13
CA PHE A 118 13.79 -2.07 -0.33
C PHE A 118 12.68 -2.86 -1.02
N GLU A 119 12.80 -4.18 -1.03
CA GLU A 119 11.72 -5.09 -1.39
C GLU A 119 10.89 -5.51 -0.17
N GLY A 120 9.62 -5.80 -0.39
CA GLY A 120 8.77 -6.50 0.56
C GLY A 120 7.29 -6.11 0.44
N GLY A 121 6.49 -6.47 1.44
CA GLY A 121 5.02 -6.39 1.40
C GLY A 121 4.43 -7.74 0.97
N HIS A 122 5.33 -8.69 0.72
CA HIS A 122 5.04 -10.05 0.33
C HIS A 122 4.43 -10.86 1.47
N GLU A 123 4.47 -10.38 2.70
CA GLU A 123 3.77 -10.99 3.84
C GLU A 123 2.33 -10.49 4.04
N HIS A 124 1.81 -9.64 3.15
CA HIS A 124 0.47 -9.05 3.30
C HIS A 124 -0.53 -9.57 2.26
N TYR A 125 -1.71 -9.94 2.75
CA TYR A 125 -2.91 -9.93 1.91
C TYR A 125 -3.46 -8.51 1.82
N VAL A 126 -4.00 -8.14 0.66
CA VAL A 126 -4.54 -6.82 0.36
C VAL A 126 -5.97 -6.95 -0.15
N PHE A 127 -6.85 -6.07 0.35
CA PHE A 127 -8.22 -5.95 -0.13
C PHE A 127 -8.53 -4.48 -0.41
N CYS A 128 -8.61 -4.18 -1.71
CA CYS A 128 -8.80 -2.83 -2.22
C CYS A 128 -10.29 -2.47 -2.25
N THR A 129 -10.59 -1.24 -1.83
CA THR A 129 -11.92 -0.63 -1.82
C THR A 129 -11.84 0.79 -2.38
N PHE A 130 -12.99 1.37 -2.68
CA PHE A 130 -13.17 2.71 -3.22
C PHE A 130 -13.77 3.65 -2.17
N LEU A 131 -13.28 4.88 -2.06
CA LEU A 131 -13.87 5.89 -1.18
C LEU A 131 -14.96 6.69 -1.89
N GLY A 132 -16.19 6.54 -1.41
CA GLY A 132 -17.39 7.20 -1.90
C GLY A 132 -18.30 6.28 -2.69
N GLU A 133 -19.28 6.88 -3.35
CA GLU A 133 -20.16 6.19 -4.29
C GLU A 133 -19.45 6.08 -5.64
N PRO A 134 -19.30 4.88 -6.22
CA PRO A 134 -18.71 4.73 -7.54
C PRO A 134 -19.66 5.28 -8.60
N SER A 135 -19.12 6.06 -9.55
CA SER A 135 -19.87 6.46 -10.74
C SER A 135 -20.02 5.30 -11.73
N VAL A 136 -20.85 5.47 -12.76
CA VAL A 136 -20.98 4.44 -13.82
C VAL A 136 -19.64 4.28 -14.55
N GLU A 137 -18.95 5.38 -14.83
CA GLU A 137 -17.69 5.38 -15.57
C GLU A 137 -16.58 4.63 -14.83
N ILE A 138 -16.52 4.73 -13.49
CA ILE A 138 -15.52 3.97 -12.71
C ILE A 138 -15.88 2.48 -12.64
N LEU A 139 -17.16 2.13 -12.57
CA LEU A 139 -17.58 0.72 -12.61
C LEU A 139 -17.24 0.09 -13.96
N GLU A 140 -17.56 0.79 -15.06
CA GLU A 140 -17.25 0.37 -16.42
C GLU A 140 -15.75 0.23 -16.66
N ALA A 141 -14.94 1.17 -16.15
CA ALA A 141 -13.47 1.11 -16.27
C ALA A 141 -12.87 -0.16 -15.63
N PHE A 142 -13.48 -0.64 -14.53
CA PHE A 142 -13.07 -1.87 -13.84
C PHE A 142 -13.80 -3.13 -14.34
N GLU A 143 -14.66 -3.01 -15.36
CA GLU A 143 -15.52 -4.09 -15.85
C GLU A 143 -16.42 -4.68 -14.75
N TYR A 144 -16.92 -3.84 -13.84
CA TYR A 144 -17.79 -4.21 -12.74
C TYR A 144 -19.22 -3.70 -12.94
N ASP A 145 -20.19 -4.41 -12.35
CA ASP A 145 -21.63 -4.12 -12.46
C ASP A 145 -22.33 -4.11 -11.09
N SER A 146 -21.58 -4.17 -10.00
CA SER A 146 -22.10 -4.17 -8.64
C SER A 146 -21.07 -3.65 -7.62
N TYR A 147 -21.56 -3.34 -6.42
CA TYR A 147 -20.75 -2.96 -5.28
C TYR A 147 -21.53 -3.10 -3.98
N TYR A 148 -20.82 -3.03 -2.85
CA TYR A 148 -21.42 -2.97 -1.53
C TYR A 148 -20.65 -2.03 -0.60
N GLU A 149 -21.31 -1.54 0.43
CA GLU A 149 -20.72 -0.65 1.43
C GLU A 149 -20.18 -1.47 2.61
N ILE A 150 -18.98 -1.12 3.09
CA ILE A 150 -18.44 -1.58 4.38
C ILE A 150 -18.79 -0.51 5.42
N THR A 151 -19.72 -0.84 6.30
CA THR A 151 -20.30 0.12 7.27
C THR A 151 -19.50 0.21 8.56
N ASP A 152 -18.75 -0.83 8.90
CA ASP A 152 -17.80 -0.84 10.01
C ASP A 152 -16.46 -1.42 9.55
N PRO A 153 -15.50 -0.57 9.10
CA PRO A 153 -14.21 -1.05 8.61
C PRO A 153 -13.38 -1.75 9.69
N ALA A 154 -13.49 -1.34 10.96
CA ALA A 154 -12.73 -1.97 12.03
C ALA A 154 -13.27 -3.39 12.31
N GLY A 155 -14.59 -3.53 12.44
CA GLY A 155 -15.26 -4.82 12.57
C GLY A 155 -14.96 -5.75 11.38
N PHE A 156 -15.10 -5.23 10.15
CA PHE A 156 -14.80 -5.97 8.92
C PHE A 156 -13.34 -6.45 8.89
N SER A 157 -12.38 -5.55 9.15
CA SER A 157 -10.96 -5.87 9.16
C SER A 157 -10.62 -6.96 10.17
N ASN A 158 -11.18 -6.87 11.38
CA ASN A 158 -10.97 -7.84 12.45
C ASN A 158 -11.56 -9.22 12.11
N ALA A 159 -12.78 -9.28 11.58
CA ALA A 159 -13.43 -10.53 11.19
C ALA A 159 -12.62 -11.28 10.12
N VAL A 160 -12.18 -10.58 9.08
CA VAL A 160 -11.35 -11.17 8.02
C VAL A 160 -9.99 -11.59 8.58
N GLY A 161 -9.35 -10.75 9.40
CA GLY A 161 -8.05 -11.04 10.02
C GLY A 161 -8.08 -12.29 10.88
N ASN A 162 -9.13 -12.47 11.68
CA ASN A 162 -9.37 -13.67 12.47
C ASN A 162 -9.55 -14.91 11.58
N ALA A 163 -10.36 -14.79 10.52
CA ALA A 163 -10.63 -15.91 9.59
C ALA A 163 -9.37 -16.42 8.87
N ILE A 164 -8.40 -15.55 8.61
CA ILE A 164 -7.14 -15.94 7.93
C ILE A 164 -5.97 -16.17 8.88
N GLY A 165 -6.11 -15.88 10.18
CA GLY A 165 -5.05 -16.01 11.17
C GLY A 165 -3.94 -14.96 11.01
N SER A 166 -4.30 -13.72 10.65
CA SER A 166 -3.35 -12.63 10.51
C SER A 166 -2.72 -12.25 11.87
N ARG A 167 -1.47 -11.79 11.86
CA ARG A 167 -0.80 -11.22 13.04
C ARG A 167 -1.28 -9.81 13.36
N HIS A 168 -1.58 -9.07 12.30
CA HIS A 168 -1.92 -7.66 12.36
C HIS A 168 -2.82 -7.32 11.17
N ALA A 169 -3.70 -6.35 11.37
CA ALA A 169 -4.64 -5.89 10.37
C ALA A 169 -4.71 -4.37 10.41
N ASP A 170 -4.59 -3.72 9.25
CA ASP A 170 -4.71 -2.27 9.12
C ASP A 170 -5.63 -1.94 7.95
N PHE A 171 -6.26 -0.76 8.01
CA PHE A 171 -6.84 -0.14 6.83
C PHE A 171 -6.45 1.32 6.71
N GLY A 172 -6.40 1.84 5.49
CA GLY A 172 -5.90 3.19 5.25
C GLY A 172 -6.08 3.64 3.81
N ARG A 173 -6.12 4.96 3.63
CA ARG A 173 -6.17 5.59 2.31
C ARG A 173 -4.83 5.46 1.62
N CYS A 174 -4.84 5.22 0.32
CA CYS A 174 -3.62 5.31 -0.46
C CYS A 174 -3.17 6.78 -0.62
N VAL A 175 -1.87 7.01 -0.46
CA VAL A 175 -1.18 8.25 -0.83
C VAL A 175 -0.62 8.06 -2.24
N TYR A 176 -0.91 9.01 -3.11
CA TYR A 176 -0.53 8.92 -4.51
C TYR A 176 0.75 9.68 -4.78
N ALA A 177 1.72 9.02 -5.42
CA ALA A 177 3.00 9.61 -5.76
C ALA A 177 3.43 9.22 -7.19
N PRO A 178 4.25 10.02 -7.88
CA PRO A 178 4.71 9.69 -9.22
C PRO A 178 5.56 8.41 -9.26
N TYR A 179 6.20 8.07 -8.14
CA TYR A 179 7.02 6.88 -7.97
C TYR A 179 6.82 6.32 -6.56
N ARG A 180 7.17 5.05 -6.36
CA ARG A 180 7.16 4.42 -5.03
C ARG A 180 8.38 4.87 -4.24
N ALA A 181 8.23 6.03 -3.62
CA ALA A 181 9.18 6.57 -2.66
C ALA A 181 8.43 7.10 -1.44
N LEU A 182 8.96 6.84 -0.24
CA LEU A 182 8.38 7.24 1.03
C LEU A 182 9.43 7.90 1.91
N GLN A 183 9.06 9.02 2.52
CA GLN A 183 9.88 9.78 3.45
C GLN A 183 9.19 9.84 4.82
N GLY A 184 9.93 9.54 5.89
CA GLY A 184 9.40 9.57 7.25
C GLY A 184 10.48 9.72 8.32
N LEU A 185 10.05 9.76 9.58
CA LEU A 185 10.93 9.98 10.72
C LEU A 185 11.42 8.67 11.32
N VAL A 186 12.74 8.50 11.41
CA VAL A 186 13.36 7.32 12.03
C VAL A 186 13.72 7.58 13.50
N ALA A 187 13.82 6.50 14.28
CA ALA A 187 14.29 6.56 15.66
C ALA A 187 15.75 7.04 15.77
N ASP A 188 16.13 7.54 16.94
CA ASP A 188 17.54 7.84 17.24
C ASP A 188 18.42 6.57 17.22
N SER A 189 17.85 5.42 17.57
CA SER A 189 18.52 4.12 17.52
C SER A 189 18.66 3.54 16.11
N PHE A 190 18.00 4.14 15.11
CA PHE A 190 18.02 3.65 13.74
C PHE A 190 19.44 3.66 13.21
N THR A 191 19.86 2.52 12.64
CA THR A 191 21.11 2.41 11.88
C THR A 191 20.86 1.54 10.68
N MET A 192 21.43 1.84 9.52
CA MET A 192 21.25 0.96 8.35
C MET A 192 22.08 -0.33 8.43
N ARG A 193 23.02 -0.40 9.38
CA ARG A 193 23.85 -1.60 9.65
C ARG A 193 23.08 -2.73 10.33
N ARG A 194 21.93 -2.42 10.93
CA ARG A 194 20.98 -3.37 11.52
C ARG A 194 19.59 -2.88 11.17
N ILE A 195 18.92 -3.55 10.23
CA ILE A 195 17.49 -3.29 9.98
C ILE A 195 16.74 -3.67 11.27
N ASP A 196 16.43 -2.68 12.10
CA ASP A 196 15.68 -2.86 13.33
C ASP A 196 14.17 -2.89 13.05
N HIS A 197 13.37 -3.27 14.05
CA HIS A 197 11.92 -3.38 13.92
C HIS A 197 11.26 -2.08 13.45
N ARG A 198 11.80 -0.92 13.83
CA ARG A 198 11.23 0.41 13.54
C ARG A 198 11.58 0.90 12.14
N THR A 199 12.77 0.53 11.64
CA THR A 199 13.07 0.56 10.20
C THR A 199 12.06 -0.29 9.45
N MET A 200 11.76 -1.50 9.93
CA MET A 200 10.73 -2.35 9.34
C MET A 200 9.29 -1.85 9.55
N GLU A 201 9.02 -0.87 10.41
CA GLU A 201 7.68 -0.27 10.57
C GLU A 201 7.46 0.85 9.56
N MET A 202 8.44 1.75 9.38
CA MET A 202 8.44 2.75 8.30
C MET A 202 8.52 2.09 6.92
N VAL A 203 9.35 1.05 6.78
CA VAL A 203 9.44 0.19 5.59
C VAL A 203 8.25 -0.78 5.53
N GLY A 204 7.46 -0.92 6.60
CA GLY A 204 6.53 -2.03 6.80
C GLY A 204 5.14 -1.77 6.26
N GLU A 205 4.37 -0.98 7.01
CA GLU A 205 2.93 -0.82 6.74
C GLU A 205 2.68 0.34 5.77
N GLY A 206 3.34 1.49 5.96
CA GLY A 206 3.14 2.67 5.10
C GLY A 206 3.36 2.42 3.61
N ARG A 207 4.35 1.61 3.23
CA ARG A 207 4.60 1.27 1.82
C ARG A 207 3.42 0.61 1.09
N ASN A 208 2.54 -0.09 1.83
CA ASN A 208 1.40 -0.79 1.27
C ASN A 208 0.31 0.20 0.82
N TYR A 209 0.45 1.47 1.20
CA TYR A 209 -0.48 2.56 0.92
C TYR A 209 0.12 3.61 -0.02
N VAL A 210 1.30 3.38 -0.62
CA VAL A 210 1.82 4.26 -1.67
C VAL A 210 1.42 3.71 -3.03
N LYS A 211 0.62 4.47 -3.77
CA LYS A 211 0.13 4.10 -5.12
C LYS A 211 0.59 5.10 -6.18
N SER A 212 0.71 4.63 -7.42
CA SER A 212 1.13 5.47 -8.54
C SER A 212 0.07 6.53 -8.89
N LEU A 213 0.50 7.77 -9.17
CA LEU A 213 -0.38 8.89 -9.54
C LEU A 213 -1.43 8.61 -10.63
N PRO A 214 -1.15 7.82 -11.68
CA PRO A 214 -2.16 7.49 -12.70
C PRO A 214 -3.44 6.85 -12.15
N TYR A 215 -3.39 6.28 -10.93
CA TYR A 215 -4.53 5.62 -10.29
C TYR A 215 -5.29 6.51 -9.29
N VAL A 216 -5.00 7.82 -9.24
CA VAL A 216 -5.64 8.73 -8.26
C VAL A 216 -7.17 8.76 -8.35
N HIS A 217 -7.74 8.52 -9.55
CA HIS A 217 -9.18 8.45 -9.77
C HIS A 217 -9.85 7.30 -9.02
N GLN A 218 -9.10 6.26 -8.66
CA GLN A 218 -9.61 5.09 -7.96
C GLN A 218 -9.89 5.34 -6.48
N LYS A 219 -9.40 6.46 -5.90
CA LYS A 219 -9.69 6.88 -4.51
C LYS A 219 -9.56 5.73 -3.51
N GLU A 220 -8.54 4.91 -3.69
CA GLU A 220 -8.41 3.62 -3.05
C GLU A 220 -8.21 3.73 -1.52
N LEU A 221 -8.97 2.91 -0.80
CA LEU A 221 -8.68 2.52 0.58
C LEU A 221 -8.33 1.03 0.60
N ARG A 222 -7.21 0.69 1.25
CA ARG A 222 -6.75 -0.69 1.38
C ARG A 222 -7.02 -1.20 2.77
N PHE A 223 -7.51 -2.43 2.85
CA PHE A 223 -7.32 -3.29 4.01
C PHE A 223 -6.10 -4.15 3.76
N THR A 224 -5.25 -4.30 4.76
CA THR A 224 -4.08 -5.15 4.70
C THR A 224 -4.01 -6.06 5.92
N TRP A 225 -3.60 -7.30 5.70
CA TRP A 225 -3.43 -8.28 6.78
C TRP A 225 -2.07 -8.93 6.69
N ARG A 226 -1.27 -8.73 7.74
CA ARG A 226 0.08 -9.26 7.82
C ARG A 226 0.08 -10.71 8.29
N MET A 227 0.71 -11.57 7.52
CA MET A 227 0.81 -13.00 7.78
C MET A 227 2.13 -13.37 8.49
N LYS A 228 2.19 -14.59 9.02
CA LYS A 228 3.42 -15.11 9.66
C LYS A 228 4.55 -15.38 8.65
N MET A 229 4.18 -15.58 7.39
CA MET A 229 5.05 -15.96 6.28
C MET A 229 4.65 -15.18 5.04
N GLU A 230 5.49 -15.20 4.01
CA GLU A 230 5.17 -14.62 2.70
C GLU A 230 3.96 -15.32 2.06
N VAL A 231 3.15 -14.53 1.37
CA VAL A 231 1.98 -14.92 0.60
C VAL A 231 2.21 -14.57 -0.86
N GLY A 232 2.26 -15.60 -1.72
CA GLY A 232 2.59 -15.42 -3.13
C GLY A 232 1.38 -15.28 -4.06
N ALA A 233 0.27 -15.88 -3.69
CA ALA A 233 -0.93 -16.00 -4.53
C ALA A 233 -2.15 -15.39 -3.83
N PRO A 234 -3.14 -14.90 -4.59
CA PRO A 234 -4.42 -14.50 -4.02
C PRO A 234 -5.10 -15.67 -3.32
N ARG A 235 -5.95 -15.36 -2.34
CA ARG A 235 -6.65 -16.37 -1.53
C ARG A 235 -8.15 -16.09 -1.51
N LEU A 236 -8.95 -17.12 -1.81
CA LEU A 236 -10.37 -17.13 -1.48
C LEU A 236 -10.55 -17.52 -0.02
N VAL A 237 -11.33 -16.73 0.71
CA VAL A 237 -11.58 -16.88 2.15
C VAL A 237 -13.08 -16.90 2.37
N LYS A 238 -13.58 -17.84 3.17
CA LYS A 238 -14.95 -17.79 3.68
C LYS A 238 -14.95 -17.08 5.03
N CYS A 239 -15.62 -15.94 5.10
CA CYS A 239 -15.76 -15.16 6.32
C CYS A 239 -17.22 -14.65 6.46
N PRO A 240 -18.18 -15.53 6.81
CA PRO A 240 -19.58 -15.12 7.01
C PRO A 240 -19.75 -14.00 8.04
N GLU A 241 -18.87 -13.96 9.05
CA GLU A 241 -18.86 -12.91 10.08
C GLU A 241 -18.67 -11.51 9.49
N ALA A 242 -17.91 -11.36 8.41
CA ALA A 242 -17.66 -10.07 7.78
C ALA A 242 -18.93 -9.45 7.16
N ILE A 243 -19.95 -10.25 6.85
CA ILE A 243 -21.21 -9.79 6.24
C ILE A 243 -21.91 -8.78 7.15
N GLN A 244 -21.88 -8.96 8.47
CA GLN A 244 -22.57 -8.08 9.41
C GLN A 244 -22.02 -6.63 9.42
N PHE A 245 -20.80 -6.44 8.91
CA PHE A 245 -20.12 -5.14 8.80
C PHE A 245 -20.23 -4.54 7.40
N ALA A 246 -21.12 -5.09 6.58
CA ALA A 246 -21.34 -4.68 5.20
C ALA A 246 -22.83 -4.56 4.90
N LYS A 247 -23.13 -3.71 3.92
CA LYS A 247 -24.48 -3.47 3.43
C LYS A 247 -24.50 -3.55 1.91
N ARG A 248 -25.38 -4.38 1.38
CA ARG A 248 -25.66 -4.47 -0.05
C ARG A 248 -26.29 -3.16 -0.54
N ILE A 249 -25.86 -2.70 -1.71
CA ILE A 249 -26.45 -1.56 -2.40
C ILE A 249 -27.16 -2.12 -3.62
N ASP A 250 -28.47 -1.89 -3.69
CA ASP A 250 -29.35 -2.37 -4.76
C ASP A 250 -29.46 -1.34 -5.90
#